data_AF-A0A8S0FPL0-F1
#
_entry.id   AF-A0A8S0FPL0-F1
#
_cell.length_a   1.000
_cell.length_b   1.000
_cell.length_c   1.000
_cell.angle_alpha   90.00
_cell.angle_beta   90.00
_cell.angle_gamma   90.00
#
_symmetry.space_group_name_H-M   'P 1'
#
loop_
_entity.id
_entity.type
_entity.pdbx_description
1 polymer ?
#
loop_
_entity_poly.entity_id
_entity_poly.type
_entity_poly.pdbx_seq_one_letter_code
_entity_poly.pdbx_strand_id
1 'polypeptide(L)'
;MQVKCTWVASDFDALIPSLKAKKIDAIISSLSITDKRQQEIAFSDKLYAADSRLIAAKGSPIQPTLDSLKGKHVGVLQGSTQEAYANETWRSKGVDVVAYANQDLVYSDLAAGRLPVSSSLV
;
A
#
# COMPACT_ATOMS: atom_id res chain seq x y z
N MET A 1 8.27 -18.62 -24.03
CA MET A 1 9.08 -17.42 -24.33
C MET A 1 10.47 -17.60 -23.74
N GLN A 2 11.51 -17.18 -24.45
CA GLN A 2 12.87 -17.06 -23.92
C GLN A 2 13.23 -15.56 -23.95
N VAL A 3 13.19 -14.92 -22.79
CA VAL A 3 13.51 -13.49 -22.64
C VAL A 3 14.50 -13.31 -21.48
N LYS A 4 15.33 -12.28 -21.56
CA LYS A 4 16.21 -11.86 -20.47
C LYS A 4 15.49 -10.81 -19.64
N CYS A 5 15.41 -11.02 -18.33
CA CYS A 5 14.82 -10.06 -17.40
C CYS A 5 15.92 -9.31 -16.64
N THR A 6 15.70 -8.03 -16.41
CA THR A 6 16.51 -7.20 -15.51
C THR A 6 15.60 -6.64 -14.43
N TRP A 7 15.93 -6.87 -13.16
CA TRP A 7 15.18 -6.32 -12.04
C TRP A 7 15.61 -4.89 -11.77
N VAL A 8 14.64 -4.00 -11.60
CA VAL A 8 14.86 -2.59 -11.27
C VAL A 8 14.09 -2.29 -9.98
N ALA A 9 14.81 -1.94 -8.92
CA ALA A 9 14.20 -1.53 -7.66
C ALA A 9 13.77 -0.06 -7.74
N SER A 10 12.58 0.24 -7.22
CA SER A 10 12.00 1.58 -7.16
C SER A 10 10.97 1.62 -6.03
N ASP A 11 10.70 2.82 -5.51
CA ASP A 11 9.54 3.03 -4.64
C ASP A 11 8.24 2.67 -5.39
N PHE A 12 7.24 2.22 -4.62
CA PHE A 12 6.03 1.59 -5.17
C PHE A 12 5.18 2.56 -6.01
N ASP A 13 5.07 3.81 -5.56
CA ASP A 13 4.28 4.85 -6.23
C ASP A 13 4.88 5.26 -7.60
N ALA A 14 6.19 5.07 -7.77
CA ALA A 14 6.91 5.36 -8.99
C ALA A 14 6.81 4.25 -10.05
N LEU A 15 6.27 3.07 -9.72
CA LEU A 15 6.19 1.92 -10.64
C LEU A 15 5.28 2.21 -11.85
N ILE A 16 4.04 2.66 -11.62
CA ILE A 16 3.08 2.97 -12.70
C ILE A 16 3.60 4.14 -13.58
N PRO A 17 4.07 5.28 -13.02
CA PRO A 17 4.69 6.33 -13.80
C PRO A 17 5.89 5.85 -14.63
N SER A 18 6.74 4.98 -14.07
CA SER A 18 7.91 4.43 -14.77
C SER A 18 7.53 3.53 -15.93
N LEU A 19 6.48 2.71 -15.77
CA LEU A 19 5.92 1.89 -16.84
C LEU A 19 5.36 2.78 -17.97
N LYS A 20 4.56 3.80 -17.63
CA LYS A 20 3.99 4.74 -18.61
C LYS A 20 5.06 5.54 -19.35
N ALA A 21 6.15 5.87 -18.66
CA ALA A 21 7.32 6.55 -19.22
C ALA A 21 8.29 5.61 -19.96
N LYS A 22 7.97 4.31 -20.09
CA LYS A 22 8.80 3.28 -20.75
C LYS A 22 10.21 3.13 -20.14
N LYS A 23 10.35 3.41 -18.84
CA LYS A 23 11.59 3.16 -18.08
C LYS A 23 11.71 1.70 -17.63
N ILE A 24 10.57 1.01 -17.53
CA ILE A 24 10.43 -0.42 -17.25
C ILE A 24 9.35 -1.00 -18.18
N ASP A 25 9.40 -2.30 -18.42
CA ASP A 25 8.47 -2.98 -19.34
C ASP A 25 7.35 -3.76 -18.61
N ALA A 26 7.53 -4.06 -17.33
CA ALA A 26 6.57 -4.81 -16.51
C ALA A 26 6.69 -4.44 -15.03
N ILE A 27 5.60 -4.61 -14.28
CA ILE A 27 5.58 -4.44 -12.83
C ILE A 27 5.22 -5.79 -12.19
N ILE A 28 6.12 -6.32 -11.36
CA ILE A 28 5.89 -7.51 -10.53
C ILE A 28 6.22 -7.12 -9.08
N SER A 29 5.24 -6.57 -8.37
CA SER A 29 5.44 -6.01 -7.03
C SER A 29 4.14 -5.99 -6.22
N SER A 30 3.39 -7.10 -6.20
CA SER A 30 2.11 -7.17 -5.47
C SER A 30 1.07 -6.12 -5.91
N LEU A 31 1.08 -5.76 -7.19
CA LEU A 31 0.22 -4.72 -7.74
C LEU A 31 -1.22 -5.24 -7.90
N SER A 32 -2.10 -4.87 -6.96
CA SER A 32 -3.52 -5.24 -7.04
C SER A 32 -4.17 -4.75 -8.33
N ILE A 33 -4.96 -5.62 -8.95
CA ILE A 33 -5.81 -5.29 -10.10
C ILE A 33 -7.00 -4.46 -9.58
N THR A 34 -7.15 -3.23 -10.06
CA THR A 34 -8.27 -2.35 -9.73
C THR A 34 -8.78 -1.65 -10.98
N ASP A 35 -10.06 -1.26 -11.01
CA ASP A 35 -10.65 -0.57 -12.16
C ASP A 35 -9.88 0.71 -12.52
N LYS A 36 -9.49 1.48 -11.50
CA LYS A 36 -8.66 2.69 -11.68
C LYS A 36 -7.34 2.38 -12.39
N ARG A 37 -6.66 1.30 -12.02
CA ARG A 37 -5.40 0.90 -12.66
C ARG A 37 -5.62 0.32 -14.05
N GLN A 38 -6.70 -0.44 -14.27
CA GLN A 38 -7.05 -1.00 -15.57
C GLN A 38 -7.36 0.09 -16.61
N GLN A 39 -7.81 1.27 -16.19
CA GLN A 39 -7.96 2.43 -17.07
C GLN A 39 -6.62 3.01 -17.56
N GLU A 40 -5.52 2.72 -16.86
CA GLU A 40 -4.20 3.29 -17.15
C GLU A 40 -3.19 2.27 -17.71
N ILE A 41 -3.29 1.01 -17.31
CA ILE A 41 -2.33 -0.07 -17.63
C ILE A 41 -3.05 -1.41 -17.82
N ALA A 42 -2.44 -2.32 -18.58
CA ALA A 42 -2.90 -3.69 -18.70
C ALA A 42 -2.35 -4.58 -17.57
N PHE A 43 -3.06 -5.67 -17.27
CA PHE A 43 -2.64 -6.68 -16.31
C PHE A 43 -2.58 -8.05 -16.98
N SER A 44 -1.72 -8.93 -16.45
CA SER A 44 -1.79 -10.36 -16.72
C SER A 44 -2.99 -10.99 -16.01
N ASP A 45 -3.14 -12.31 -16.18
CA ASP A 45 -3.96 -13.11 -15.27
C ASP A 45 -3.50 -12.93 -13.82
N LYS A 46 -4.44 -13.12 -12.89
CA LYS A 46 -4.21 -12.95 -11.45
C LYS A 46 -3.08 -13.88 -10.98
N LEU A 47 -2.01 -13.29 -10.42
CA LEU A 47 -0.90 -14.06 -9.85
C LEU A 47 -1.27 -14.69 -8.49
N TYR A 48 -1.91 -13.94 -7.60
CA TYR A 48 -2.38 -14.40 -6.30
C TYR A 48 -3.44 -13.44 -5.72
N ALA A 49 -4.15 -13.87 -4.67
CA ALA A 49 -5.05 -13.01 -3.91
C ALA A 49 -4.27 -12.22 -2.85
N ALA A 50 -4.62 -10.96 -2.64
CA ALA A 50 -3.95 -10.09 -1.68
C ALA A 50 -5.02 -9.28 -0.93
N ASP A 51 -5.19 -9.57 0.36
CA ASP A 51 -6.14 -8.88 1.22
C ASP A 51 -5.42 -7.82 2.03
N SER A 52 -6.10 -6.74 2.41
CA SER A 52 -5.53 -5.73 3.30
C SER A 52 -6.00 -5.95 4.74
N ARG A 53 -5.09 -5.86 5.70
CA ARG A 53 -5.41 -5.91 7.13
C ARG A 53 -4.65 -4.86 7.92
N LEU A 54 -5.25 -4.47 9.04
CA LEU A 54 -4.55 -3.65 10.04
C LEU A 54 -3.64 -4.52 10.89
N ILE A 55 -2.45 -4.01 11.16
CA ILE A 55 -1.51 -4.56 12.13
C ILE A 55 -1.24 -3.53 13.21
N ALA A 56 -1.16 -4.00 14.45
CA ALA A 56 -0.90 -3.19 15.64
C ALA A 56 -0.12 -4.03 16.65
N ALA A 57 0.35 -3.39 17.73
CA ALA A 57 1.01 -4.10 18.83
C ALA A 57 0.12 -5.24 19.38
N LYS A 58 0.74 -6.34 19.81
CA LYS A 58 0.01 -7.48 20.39
C LYS A 58 -0.82 -7.03 21.59
N GLY A 59 -2.09 -7.41 21.63
CA GLY A 59 -3.03 -6.98 22.67
C GLY A 59 -3.66 -5.59 22.45
N SER A 60 -3.34 -4.93 21.34
CA SER A 60 -3.98 -3.67 20.97
C SER A 60 -5.50 -3.88 20.77
N PRO A 61 -6.35 -2.99 21.32
CA PRO A 61 -7.79 -3.03 21.09
C PRO A 61 -8.18 -2.48 19.71
N ILE A 62 -7.22 -2.06 18.88
CA ILE A 62 -7.49 -1.40 17.60
C ILE A 62 -8.27 -2.33 16.66
N GLN A 63 -9.36 -1.80 16.12
CA GLN A 63 -10.20 -2.43 15.10
C GLN A 63 -10.17 -1.61 13.81
N PRO A 64 -10.47 -2.22 12.65
CA PRO A 64 -10.58 -1.52 11.36
C PRO A 64 -11.89 -0.73 11.25
N THR A 65 -12.21 0.06 12.27
CA THR A 65 -13.41 0.90 12.35
C THR A 65 -13.03 2.34 12.62
N LEU A 66 -13.86 3.28 12.17
CA LEU A 66 -13.60 4.70 12.33
C LEU A 66 -13.45 5.08 13.81
N ASP A 67 -14.33 4.59 14.68
CA ASP A 67 -14.33 4.90 16.11
C ASP A 67 -13.03 4.46 16.79
N SER A 68 -12.49 3.30 16.39
CA SER A 68 -11.24 2.79 16.92
C SER A 68 -10.01 3.56 16.43
N LEU A 69 -10.08 4.15 15.23
CA LEU A 69 -8.96 4.81 14.56
C LEU A 69 -8.96 6.34 14.77
N LYS A 70 -10.04 6.91 15.28
CA LYS A 70 -10.15 8.35 15.52
C LYS A 70 -9.04 8.83 16.47
N GLY A 71 -8.32 9.87 16.06
CA GLY A 71 -7.18 10.41 16.80
C GLY A 71 -5.96 9.47 16.87
N LYS A 72 -5.89 8.43 16.02
CA LYS A 72 -4.71 7.57 15.85
C LYS A 72 -4.01 7.92 14.53
N HIS A 73 -2.71 7.63 14.48
CA HIS A 73 -1.92 7.68 13.26
C HIS A 73 -1.99 6.31 12.56
N VAL A 74 -2.40 6.26 11.30
CA VAL A 74 -2.53 5.04 10.50
C VAL A 74 -1.54 5.07 9.34
N GLY A 75 -0.53 4.21 9.40
CA GLY A 75 0.51 4.15 8.36
C GLY A 75 0.05 3.35 7.15
N VAL A 76 0.31 3.87 5.97
CA VAL A 76 0.01 3.25 4.68
C VAL A 76 1.17 3.43 3.70
N LEU A 77 1.29 2.53 2.73
CA LEU A 77 2.26 2.65 1.65
C LEU A 77 1.75 3.66 0.60
N GLN A 78 2.59 4.62 0.22
CA GLN A 78 2.24 5.60 -0.80
C GLN A 78 1.96 4.93 -2.17
N GLY A 79 0.92 5.37 -2.85
CA GLY A 79 0.46 4.83 -4.14
C GLY A 79 -0.29 3.49 -4.04
N SER A 80 -0.51 2.98 -2.83
CA SER A 80 -1.13 1.68 -2.60
C SER A 80 -2.67 1.74 -2.57
N THR A 81 -3.31 0.57 -2.63
CA THR A 81 -4.76 0.46 -2.43
C THR A 81 -5.17 0.77 -1.01
N GLN A 82 -4.31 0.50 -0.02
CA GLN A 82 -4.51 0.87 1.38
C GLN A 82 -4.54 2.37 1.57
N GLU A 83 -3.65 3.11 0.91
CA GLU A 83 -3.68 4.57 0.97
C GLU A 83 -4.99 5.10 0.40
N ALA A 84 -5.40 4.64 -0.79
CA ALA A 84 -6.65 5.07 -1.40
C ALA A 84 -7.85 4.83 -0.48
N TYR A 85 -7.95 3.62 0.07
CA TYR A 85 -9.02 3.24 1.00
C TYR A 85 -9.00 4.06 2.29
N ALA A 86 -7.83 4.21 2.93
CA ALA A 86 -7.67 4.94 4.17
C ALA A 86 -7.99 6.42 3.99
N ASN A 87 -7.63 7.01 2.84
CA ASN A 87 -7.92 8.39 2.52
C ASN A 87 -9.42 8.65 2.38
N GLU A 88 -10.10 7.78 1.63
CA GLU A 88 -11.53 7.90 1.38
C GLU A 88 -12.36 7.60 2.65
N THR A 89 -11.97 6.59 3.42
CA THR A 89 -12.80 6.07 4.51
C THR A 89 -12.48 6.68 5.88
N TRP A 90 -11.21 7.01 6.12
CA TRP A 90 -10.70 7.42 7.44
C TRP A 90 -10.19 8.85 7.46
N ARG A 91 -9.31 9.24 6.53
CA ARG A 91 -8.71 10.60 6.49
C ARG A 91 -9.79 11.66 6.28
N SER A 92 -10.73 11.41 5.36
CA SER A 92 -11.90 12.28 5.12
C SER A 92 -12.77 12.52 6.37
N LYS A 93 -12.63 11.66 7.40
CA LYS A 93 -13.37 11.68 8.67
C LYS A 93 -12.49 12.05 9.87
N GLY A 94 -11.28 12.57 9.63
CA GLY A 94 -10.39 13.12 10.66
C GLY A 94 -9.43 12.12 11.32
N VAL A 95 -9.25 10.94 10.75
CA VAL A 95 -8.14 10.05 11.14
C VAL A 95 -6.85 10.55 10.51
N ASP A 96 -5.75 10.55 11.26
CA ASP A 96 -4.46 10.92 10.71
C ASP A 96 -3.86 9.73 9.95
N VAL A 97 -4.02 9.73 8.64
CA VAL A 97 -3.38 8.75 7.77
C VAL A 97 -1.99 9.27 7.39
N VAL A 98 -0.95 8.46 7.55
CA VAL A 98 0.43 8.81 7.24
C VAL A 98 0.92 7.92 6.09
N ALA A 99 1.23 8.53 4.95
CA ALA A 99 1.75 7.81 3.79
C ALA A 99 3.28 7.75 3.87
N TYR A 100 3.85 6.57 3.62
CA TYR A 100 5.29 6.31 3.64
C TYR A 100 5.79 5.90 2.26
N ALA A 101 7.02 6.29 1.92
CA ALA A 101 7.65 5.97 0.63
C ALA A 101 7.82 4.46 0.40
N ASN A 102 8.10 3.71 1.47
CA ASN A 102 8.22 2.25 1.42
C ASN A 102 7.67 1.60 2.69
N GLN A 103 7.41 0.30 2.60
CA GLN A 103 6.79 -0.47 3.68
C GLN A 103 7.73 -0.69 4.88
N ASP A 104 9.04 -0.70 4.67
CA ASP A 104 10.03 -0.87 5.74
C ASP A 104 9.99 0.30 6.73
N LEU A 105 9.78 1.52 6.24
CA LEU A 105 9.59 2.70 7.11
C LEU A 105 8.30 2.59 7.94
N VAL A 106 7.22 2.06 7.36
CA VAL A 106 5.96 1.81 8.09
C VAL A 106 6.22 0.84 9.25
N TYR A 107 6.92 -0.27 8.98
CA TYR A 107 7.24 -1.26 10.01
C TYR A 107 8.24 -0.73 11.04
N SER A 108 9.20 0.09 10.63
CA SER A 108 10.17 0.73 11.53
C SER A 108 9.47 1.64 12.54
N ASP A 109 8.55 2.50 12.09
CA ASP A 109 7.82 3.40 12.98
C ASP A 109 6.78 2.67 13.84
N LEU A 110 6.18 1.58 13.32
CA LEU A 110 5.32 0.68 14.11
C LEU A 110 6.11 0.00 15.23
N ALA A 111 7.30 -0.54 14.92
CA ALA A 111 8.17 -1.19 15.90
C ALA A 111 8.75 -0.21 16.93
N ALA A 112 9.03 1.03 16.51
CA ALA A 112 9.48 2.10 17.40
C ALA A 112 8.36 2.72 18.25
N GLY A 113 7.11 2.31 18.06
CA GLY A 113 5.95 2.85 18.78
C GLY A 113 5.54 4.27 18.37
N ARG A 114 6.12 4.81 17.28
CA ARG A 114 5.74 6.10 16.71
C ARG A 114 4.44 6.00 15.92
N LEU A 115 4.15 4.82 15.39
CA LEU A 115 2.93 4.51 14.68
C LEU A 115 2.15 3.44 15.45
N PRO A 116 0.90 3.71 15.89
CA PRO A 116 0.12 2.73 16.65
C PRO A 116 -0.49 1.62 15.79
N VAL A 117 -0.68 1.87 14.49
CA VAL A 117 -1.32 0.93 13.55
C VAL A 117 -0.91 1.21 12.12
N SER A 118 -0.76 0.16 11.30
CA SER A 118 -0.61 0.28 9.85
C SER A 118 -1.54 -0.64 9.09
N SER A 119 -1.82 -0.29 7.83
CA SER A 119 -2.55 -1.14 6.90
C SER A 119 -1.61 -1.74 5.87
N SER A 120 -1.56 -3.06 5.78
CA SER A 120 -0.62 -3.82 4.92
C SER A 120 -1.33 -4.96 4.19
N LEU A 121 -0.74 -5.43 3.08
CA LEU A 121 -1.19 -6.65 2.43
C LEU A 121 -0.84 -7.88 3.28
N VAL A 122 -1.73 -8.87 3.30
CA VAL A 122 -1.53 -10.21 3.88
C VAL A 122 -1.80 -11.29 2.86
#